data_AF-A0A3R7RTI7-F1
#
_entry.id   AF-A0A3R7RTI7-F1
#
_cell.length_a   1.000
_cell.length_b   1.000
_cell.length_c   1.000
_cell.angle_alpha   90.00
_cell.angle_beta   90.00
_cell.angle_gamma   90.00
#
_symmetry.space_group_name_H-M   'P 1'
#
loop_
_entity.id
_entity.type
_entity.pdbx_description
1 polymer ?
#
loop_
_entity_poly.entity_id
_entity_poly.type
_entity_poly.pdbx_seq_one_letter_code
_entity_poly.pdbx_strand_id
1 'polypeptide(L)'
;MLPLLLSLAGYAQKEKETDPAAVEAQPKTDPTLEQYFVANGAYNRKLYPVAIQQYQAFLKAHPEHPKGDLARRGLALSHYASKQYKEASAPLATLLAKEALDPTISRERLVMMQGQCLLITNQKEQSKALYVAEISNLKTP
;
A
#
# COMPACT_ATOMS: atom_id res chain seq x y z
N MET A 1 15.09 -41.01 -51.82
CA MET A 1 14.34 -40.01 -52.59
C MET A 1 12.90 -40.01 -52.09
N LEU A 2 12.36 -38.80 -51.82
CA LEU A 2 11.00 -38.40 -51.39
C LEU A 2 9.80 -39.23 -51.91
N PRO A 3 8.55 -39.04 -51.38
CA PRO A 3 8.10 -38.43 -50.12
C PRO A 3 7.01 -39.23 -49.36
N LEU A 4 6.80 -38.87 -48.09
CA LEU A 4 5.67 -39.30 -47.26
C LEU A 4 4.47 -38.37 -47.54
N LEU A 5 3.40 -38.90 -48.13
CA LEU A 5 2.13 -38.21 -48.34
C LEU A 5 1.31 -38.23 -47.04
N LEU A 6 1.16 -37.09 -46.37
CA LEU A 6 0.09 -36.90 -45.38
C LEU A 6 -1.08 -36.16 -46.02
N SER A 7 -2.19 -36.89 -46.11
CA SER A 7 -3.52 -36.40 -46.48
C SER A 7 -4.04 -35.43 -45.42
N LEU A 8 -4.39 -34.22 -45.85
CA LEU A 8 -5.14 -33.23 -45.05
C LEU A 8 -6.64 -33.57 -45.13
N ALA A 9 -7.11 -34.42 -44.21
CA ALA A 9 -8.54 -34.52 -43.92
C ALA A 9 -8.90 -33.42 -42.91
N GLY A 10 -9.82 -32.55 -43.34
CA GLY A 10 -10.18 -31.33 -42.63
C GLY A 10 -10.80 -31.54 -41.25
N TYR A 11 -10.46 -30.63 -40.36
CA TYR A 11 -11.35 -30.23 -39.27
C TYR A 11 -11.72 -28.78 -39.51
N ALA A 12 -12.95 -28.59 -39.98
CA ALA A 12 -13.60 -27.29 -40.01
C ALA A 12 -13.80 -26.81 -38.57
N GLN A 13 -12.94 -25.91 -38.10
CA GLN A 13 -13.26 -25.06 -36.96
C GLN A 13 -14.05 -23.88 -37.50
N LYS A 14 -15.33 -23.84 -37.13
CA LYS A 14 -16.22 -22.70 -37.34
C LYS A 14 -15.66 -21.53 -36.56
N GLU A 15 -14.99 -20.61 -37.26
CA GLU A 15 -14.56 -19.34 -36.67
C GLU A 15 -15.81 -18.61 -36.17
N LYS A 16 -15.93 -18.52 -34.85
CA LYS A 16 -16.90 -17.64 -34.22
C LYS A 16 -16.33 -16.24 -34.40
N GLU A 17 -16.82 -15.56 -35.43
CA GLU A 17 -16.60 -14.15 -35.71
C GLU A 17 -16.83 -13.36 -34.41
N THR A 18 -15.73 -13.01 -33.75
CA THR A 18 -15.75 -12.12 -32.60
C THR A 18 -15.87 -10.71 -33.15
N ASP A 19 -17.01 -10.09 -32.91
CA ASP A 19 -17.21 -8.66 -33.07
C ASP A 19 -15.97 -7.87 -32.60
N PRO A 20 -15.37 -7.01 -33.44
CA PRO A 20 -14.24 -6.16 -33.03
C PRO A 20 -14.62 -5.07 -32.00
N ALA A 21 -15.84 -5.09 -31.47
CA ALA A 21 -16.37 -4.09 -30.54
C ALA A 21 -16.20 -4.42 -29.05
N ALA A 22 -15.72 -5.61 -28.68
CA ALA A 22 -15.43 -5.94 -27.28
C ALA A 22 -13.99 -5.60 -26.91
N VAL A 23 -13.59 -4.34 -27.08
CA VAL A 23 -12.49 -3.77 -26.31
C VAL A 23 -13.02 -3.67 -24.89
N GLU A 24 -12.77 -4.70 -24.07
CA GLU A 24 -13.04 -4.64 -22.64
C GLU A 24 -12.47 -3.33 -22.11
N ALA A 25 -13.35 -2.44 -21.66
CA ALA A 25 -12.95 -1.18 -21.08
C ALA A 25 -12.07 -1.52 -19.87
N GLN A 26 -10.75 -1.40 -20.04
CA GLN A 26 -9.83 -1.47 -18.92
C GLN A 26 -10.37 -0.51 -17.86
N PRO A 27 -10.50 -0.94 -16.59
CA PRO A 27 -10.96 -0.04 -15.55
C PRO A 27 -10.04 1.16 -15.60
N LYS A 28 -10.61 2.35 -15.86
CA LYS A 28 -9.86 3.61 -15.89
C LYS A 28 -9.10 3.69 -14.58
N THR A 29 -7.80 3.43 -14.63
CA THR A 29 -6.92 3.59 -13.47
C THR A 29 -7.06 5.03 -13.04
N ASP A 30 -7.52 5.26 -11.81
CA ASP A 30 -7.55 6.59 -11.24
C ASP A 30 -6.15 7.21 -11.39
N PRO A 31 -5.99 8.26 -12.22
CA PRO A 31 -4.67 8.80 -12.53
C PRO A 31 -3.98 9.39 -11.30
N THR A 32 -4.73 9.67 -10.23
CA THR A 32 -4.18 10.15 -8.96
C THR A 32 -3.47 9.05 -8.17
N LEU A 33 -3.67 7.77 -8.51
CA LEU A 33 -3.09 6.63 -7.80
C LEU A 33 -1.72 6.17 -8.30
N GLU A 34 -1.20 6.74 -9.39
CA GLU A 34 0.08 6.30 -9.96
C GLU A 34 1.21 6.32 -8.91
N GLN A 35 1.38 7.45 -8.22
CA GLN A 35 2.40 7.62 -7.17
C GLN A 35 2.19 6.64 -6.02
N TYR A 36 0.95 6.38 -5.62
CA TYR A 36 0.63 5.40 -4.59
C TYR A 36 1.05 3.97 -4.99
N PHE A 37 0.76 3.56 -6.23
CA PHE A 37 1.15 2.23 -6.71
C PHE A 37 2.66 2.09 -6.90
N VAL A 38 3.34 3.12 -7.39
CA VAL A 38 4.81 3.15 -7.47
C VAL A 38 5.41 3.03 -6.06
N ALA A 39 4.88 3.75 -5.08
CA ALA A 39 5.33 3.67 -3.69
C ALA A 39 5.17 2.26 -3.10
N ASN A 40 4.02 1.61 -3.34
CA ASN A 40 3.77 0.22 -2.91
C ASN A 40 4.79 -0.74 -3.54
N GLY A 41 5.03 -0.62 -4.85
CA GLY A 41 5.99 -1.45 -5.57
C GLY A 41 7.42 -1.26 -5.05
N ALA A 42 7.83 -0.01 -4.80
CA ALA A 42 9.12 0.31 -4.21
C ALA A 42 9.27 -0.27 -2.79
N TYR A 43 8.25 -0.13 -1.95
CA TYR A 43 8.25 -0.69 -0.59
C TYR A 43 8.41 -2.22 -0.61
N ASN A 44 7.66 -2.92 -1.45
CA ASN A 44 7.73 -4.39 -1.57
C ASN A 44 9.11 -4.87 -2.03
N ARG A 45 9.83 -4.05 -2.80
CA ARG A 45 11.22 -4.30 -3.23
C ARG A 45 12.26 -3.79 -2.24
N LYS A 46 11.85 -3.32 -1.06
CA LYS A 46 12.70 -2.74 -0.01
C LYS A 46 13.45 -1.46 -0.44
N LEU A 47 12.98 -0.80 -1.50
CA LEU A 47 13.50 0.47 -1.98
C LEU A 47 12.88 1.61 -1.15
N TYR A 48 13.14 1.62 0.15
CA TYR A 48 12.46 2.51 1.10
C TYR A 48 12.61 4.01 0.78
N PRO A 49 13.77 4.53 0.33
CA PRO A 49 13.88 5.94 -0.07
C PRO A 49 12.91 6.32 -1.20
N VAL A 50 12.77 5.45 -2.21
CA VAL A 50 11.82 5.66 -3.32
C VAL A 50 10.38 5.59 -2.82
N ALA A 51 10.06 4.60 -1.98
CA ALA A 51 8.73 4.47 -1.40
C ALA A 51 8.34 5.72 -0.58
N ILE A 52 9.23 6.21 0.26
CA ILE A 52 9.05 7.44 1.07
C ILE A 52 8.72 8.62 0.16
N GLN A 53 9.57 8.88 -0.84
CA GLN A 53 9.39 10.00 -1.76
C GLN A 53 8.02 9.94 -2.47
N GLN A 54 7.62 8.76 -2.93
CA GLN A 54 6.39 8.58 -3.71
C GLN A 54 5.13 8.65 -2.83
N TYR A 55 5.14 8.09 -1.62
CA TYR A 55 4.04 8.29 -0.67
C TYR A 55 3.90 9.75 -0.26
N GLN A 56 5.01 10.47 -0.02
CA GLN A 56 4.97 11.90 0.30
C GLN A 56 4.40 12.73 -0.84
N ALA A 57 4.80 12.44 -2.08
CA ALA A 57 4.27 13.10 -3.27
C ALA A 57 2.74 12.89 -3.39
N PHE A 58 2.29 11.65 -3.23
CA PHE A 58 0.87 11.30 -3.29
C PHE A 58 0.06 12.04 -2.21
N LEU A 59 0.53 12.02 -0.96
CA LEU A 59 -0.15 12.67 0.16
C LEU A 59 -0.16 14.21 0.05
N LYS A 60 0.85 14.79 -0.60
CA LYS A 60 0.90 16.23 -0.87
C LYS A 60 -0.07 16.63 -1.99
N ALA A 61 -0.14 15.83 -3.05
CA ALA A 61 -1.00 16.10 -4.20
C ALA A 61 -2.48 15.79 -3.91
N HIS A 62 -2.75 14.78 -3.09
CA HIS A 62 -4.10 14.24 -2.84
C HIS A 62 -4.35 14.01 -1.34
N PRO A 63 -4.36 15.06 -0.50
CA PRO A 63 -4.43 14.94 0.96
C PRO A 63 -5.71 14.27 1.49
N GLU A 64 -6.81 14.41 0.75
CA GLU A 64 -8.14 13.86 1.08
C GLU A 64 -8.50 12.60 0.28
N HIS A 65 -7.55 12.04 -0.47
CA HIS A 65 -7.81 10.85 -1.27
C HIS A 65 -8.30 9.68 -0.39
N PRO A 66 -9.24 8.83 -0.86
CA PRO A 66 -9.66 7.62 -0.13
C PRO A 66 -8.52 6.67 0.25
N LYS A 67 -7.38 6.73 -0.45
CA LYS A 67 -6.14 5.96 -0.15
C LYS A 67 -5.16 6.69 0.77
N GLY A 68 -5.50 7.88 1.26
CA GLY A 68 -4.63 8.71 2.10
C GLY A 68 -4.17 7.99 3.37
N ASP A 69 -5.06 7.24 4.03
CA ASP A 69 -4.69 6.47 5.23
C ASP A 69 -3.71 5.34 4.90
N LEU A 70 -3.96 4.61 3.81
CA LEU A 70 -3.07 3.55 3.34
C LEU A 70 -1.71 4.09 2.91
N ALA A 71 -1.66 5.25 2.26
CA ALA A 71 -0.43 5.93 1.89
C ALA A 71 0.35 6.43 3.13
N ARG A 72 -0.32 7.01 4.13
CA ARG A 72 0.34 7.39 5.41
C ARG A 72 0.90 6.16 6.13
N ARG A 73 0.15 5.05 6.14
CA ARG A 73 0.65 3.79 6.72
C ARG A 73 1.86 3.27 5.95
N GLY A 74 1.82 3.31 4.62
CA GLY A 74 2.95 2.94 3.77
C GLY A 74 4.19 3.81 4.01
N LEU A 75 4.00 5.12 4.17
CA LEU A 75 5.06 6.07 4.52
C LEU A 75 5.69 5.75 5.88
N ALA A 76 4.86 5.56 6.91
CA ALA A 76 5.31 5.15 8.24
C ALA A 76 6.12 3.85 8.21
N LEU A 77 5.61 2.82 7.52
CA LEU A 77 6.29 1.53 7.37
C LEU A 77 7.63 1.67 6.64
N SER A 78 7.69 2.51 5.60
CA SER A 78 8.91 2.73 4.84
C SER A 78 9.99 3.41 5.69
N HIS A 79 9.63 4.46 6.44
CA HIS A 79 10.54 5.08 7.41
C HIS A 79 10.98 4.08 8.48
N TYR A 80 10.04 3.36 9.08
CA TYR A 80 10.31 2.36 10.11
C TYR A 80 11.28 1.26 9.63
N ALA A 81 11.04 0.69 8.45
CA ALA A 81 11.88 -0.35 7.86
C ALA A 81 13.29 0.14 7.51
N SER A 82 13.44 1.44 7.21
CA SER A 82 14.73 2.11 7.03
C SER A 82 15.36 2.64 8.33
N LYS A 83 14.80 2.29 9.50
CA LYS A 83 15.24 2.74 10.84
C LYS A 83 15.16 4.25 11.08
N GLN A 84 14.38 4.96 10.27
CA GLN A 84 14.08 6.38 10.42
C GLN A 84 12.92 6.55 11.40
N TYR A 85 13.15 6.18 12.66
CA TYR A 85 12.08 6.07 13.67
C TYR A 85 11.48 7.43 14.04
N LYS A 86 12.27 8.51 13.99
CA LYS A 86 11.77 9.86 14.25
C LYS A 86 10.80 10.31 13.16
N GLU A 87 11.12 10.01 11.91
CA GLU A 87 10.33 10.35 10.73
C GLU A 87 9.09 9.46 10.61
N ALA A 88 9.17 8.20 11.04
CA ALA A 88 8.01 7.29 11.10
C ALA A 88 6.92 7.80 12.04
N SER A 89 7.28 8.57 13.08
CA SER A 89 6.32 8.98 14.11
C SER A 89 5.23 9.93 13.62
N ALA A 90 5.54 10.85 12.71
CA ALA A 90 4.56 11.84 12.23
C ALA A 90 3.36 11.21 11.46
N PRO A 91 3.57 10.36 10.45
CA PRO A 91 2.45 9.70 9.76
C PRO A 91 1.67 8.74 10.67
N LEU A 92 2.33 8.08 11.63
CA LEU A 92 1.66 7.23 12.63
C LEU A 92 0.74 8.06 13.55
N ALA A 93 1.25 9.16 14.11
CA ALA A 93 0.46 10.06 14.96
C ALA A 93 -0.73 10.65 14.20
N THR A 94 -0.54 11.01 12.93
CA THR A 94 -1.63 11.52 12.07
C THR A 94 -2.76 10.49 11.90
N LEU A 95 -2.41 9.20 11.73
CA LEU A 95 -3.41 8.14 11.66
C LEU A 95 -4.10 7.93 13.01
N LEU A 96 -3.35 7.87 14.11
CA LEU A 96 -3.89 7.61 15.44
C LEU A 96 -4.82 8.71 15.95
N ALA A 97 -4.65 9.95 15.47
CA ALA A 97 -5.51 11.09 15.79
C ALA A 97 -6.92 11.00 15.16
N LYS A 98 -7.13 10.15 14.14
CA LYS A 98 -8.45 9.95 13.54
C LYS A 98 -9.27 9.01 14.41
N GLU A 99 -10.58 9.18 14.52
CA GLU A 99 -11.44 8.17 15.19
C GLU A 99 -11.58 6.90 14.31
N ALA A 100 -11.98 7.11 13.05
CA ALA A 100 -12.12 6.06 12.05
C ALA A 100 -10.94 6.03 11.07
N LEU A 101 -10.42 4.83 10.84
CA LEU A 101 -9.37 4.53 9.87
C LEU A 101 -9.94 3.77 8.69
N ASP A 102 -9.18 3.68 7.60
CA ASP A 102 -9.42 2.64 6.58
C ASP A 102 -9.59 1.27 7.28
N PRO A 103 -10.67 0.50 6.98
CA PRO A 103 -10.98 -0.74 7.69
C PRO A 103 -9.91 -1.83 7.64
N THR A 104 -8.98 -1.74 6.68
CA THR A 104 -7.87 -2.70 6.54
C THR A 104 -6.68 -2.38 7.45
N ILE A 105 -6.71 -1.23 8.13
CA ILE A 105 -5.66 -0.79 9.06
C ILE A 105 -6.00 -1.23 10.48
N SER A 106 -5.13 -2.05 11.07
CA SER A 106 -5.17 -2.35 12.50
C SER A 106 -4.64 -1.15 13.30
N ARG A 107 -5.53 -0.52 14.10
CA ARG A 107 -5.15 0.55 15.06
C ARG A 107 -4.10 0.04 16.04
N GLU A 108 -4.30 -1.14 16.62
CA GLU A 108 -3.35 -1.77 17.55
C GLU A 108 -1.92 -1.81 16.98
N ARG A 109 -1.76 -2.25 15.72
CA ARG A 109 -0.45 -2.28 15.06
C ARG A 109 0.18 -0.89 14.95
N LEU A 110 -0.62 0.15 14.68
CA LEU A 110 -0.11 1.53 14.63
C LEU A 110 0.34 2.01 16.01
N VAL A 111 -0.42 1.70 17.07
CA VAL A 111 -0.08 2.06 18.46
C VAL A 111 1.24 1.41 18.86
N MET A 112 1.40 0.11 18.59
CA MET A 112 2.64 -0.61 18.89
C MET A 112 3.84 -0.04 18.13
N MET A 113 3.69 0.23 16.83
CA MET A 113 4.76 0.85 16.03
C MET A 113 5.12 2.25 16.54
N GLN A 114 4.13 3.09 16.85
CA GLN A 114 4.36 4.45 17.32
C GLN A 114 5.04 4.46 18.68
N GLY A 115 4.55 3.64 19.62
CA GLY A 115 5.17 3.49 20.93
C GLY A 115 6.62 3.00 20.83
N GLN A 116 6.90 2.04 19.94
CA GLN A 116 8.27 1.62 19.67
C GLN A 116 9.15 2.74 19.10
N CYS A 117 8.64 3.54 18.15
CA CYS A 117 9.37 4.71 17.64
C CYS A 117 9.69 5.71 18.75
N LEU A 118 8.72 5.98 19.63
CA LEU A 118 8.89 6.88 20.78
C LEU A 118 9.94 6.34 21.77
N LEU A 119 9.93 5.04 22.08
CA LEU A 119 10.93 4.43 22.96
C LEU A 119 12.33 4.48 22.37
N ILE A 120 12.50 4.13 21.09
CA ILE A 120 13.80 4.16 20.40
C ILE A 120 14.36 5.58 20.33
N THR A 121 13.49 6.58 20.18
CA THR A 121 13.87 8.00 20.14
C THR A 121 13.92 8.65 21.53
N ASN A 122 13.93 7.85 22.60
CA ASN A 122 14.03 8.29 24.00
C ASN A 122 12.87 9.17 24.50
N GLN A 123 11.72 9.11 23.85
CA GLN A 123 10.48 9.81 24.21
C GLN A 123 9.58 8.92 25.11
N LYS A 124 10.14 8.46 26.24
CA LYS A 124 9.51 7.44 27.10
C LYS A 124 8.15 7.88 27.66
N GLU A 125 8.03 9.13 28.12
CA GLU A 125 6.78 9.65 28.68
C GLU A 125 5.67 9.71 27.64
N GLN A 126 5.99 10.12 26.41
CA GLN A 126 5.02 10.10 25.31
C GLN A 126 4.60 8.67 24.95
N SER A 127 5.53 7.71 24.94
CA SER A 127 5.20 6.30 24.71
C SER A 127 4.26 5.77 25.78
N LYS A 128 4.52 6.07 27.06
CA LYS A 128 3.67 5.67 28.18
C LYS A 128 2.27 6.29 28.04
N ALA A 129 2.19 7.59 27.78
CA ALA A 129 0.93 8.30 27.60
C ALA A 129 0.10 7.69 26.45
N LEU A 130 0.74 7.38 25.32
CA LEU A 130 0.09 6.72 24.19
C LEU A 130 -0.50 5.36 24.58
N TYR A 131 0.29 4.50 25.22
CA TYR A 131 -0.21 3.17 25.60
C TYR A 131 -1.34 3.23 26.61
N VAL A 132 -1.29 4.15 27.58
CA VAL A 132 -2.38 4.36 28.54
C VAL A 132 -3.64 4.83 27.82
N ALA A 133 -3.53 5.78 26.89
CA ALA A 133 -4.67 6.29 26.13
C ALA A 133 -5.31 5.22 25.23
N GLU A 134 -4.52 4.30 24.69
CA GLU A 134 -4.95 3.30 23.71
C GLU A 134 -5.16 1.90 24.31
N ILE A 135 -5.02 1.73 25.63
CA ILE A 135 -5.03 0.40 26.27
C ILE A 135 -6.30 -0.41 26.01
N SER A 136 -7.45 0.25 25.84
CA SER A 136 -8.71 -0.41 25.49
C SER A 136 -8.77 -0.88 24.03
N ASN A 137 -7.98 -0.26 23.15
CA ASN A 137 -7.82 -0.62 21.74
C ASN A 137 -6.71 -1.67 21.53
N LEU A 138 -5.83 -1.84 22.52
CA LEU A 138 -4.84 -2.92 22.60
C LEU A 138 -5.50 -4.18 23.20
N LYS A 139 -6.40 -4.83 22.46
CA LYS A 139 -6.96 -6.11 22.91
C LYS A 139 -5.88 -7.19 22.88
N THR A 140 -5.91 -8.10 23.85
CA THR A 140 -4.95 -9.22 24.00
C THR A 140 -4.85 -10.09 22.74
N PRO A 141 -3.66 -10.69 22.49
CA PRO A 141 -3.24 -11.28 21.21
C PRO A 141 -4.11 -12.45 20.71
#